data_AF-A0A6I7HKY5-F1
#
_entry.id   AF-A0A6I7HKY5-F1
#
_cell.length_a   1.000
_cell.length_b   1.000
_cell.length_c   1.000
_cell.angle_alpha   90.00
_cell.angle_beta   90.00
_cell.angle_gamma   90.00
#
_symmetry.space_group_name_H-M   'P 1'
#
loop_
_entity.id
_entity.type
_entity.pdbx_description
1 polymer ?
#
loop_
_entity_poly.entity_id
_entity_poly.type
_entity_poly.pdbx_seq_one_letter_code
_entity_poly.pdbx_strand_id
1 'polypeptide(L)' 'MSMSDDERPKKKTVHEIGSDLSMLSADELTARIGLLEEEIARLDAERQRKQAGKLAAESLFRPKV' A
#
# COMPACT_ATOMS: atom_id res chain seq x y z
N MET A 1 12.47 -15.78 -24.77
CA MET A 1 11.59 -16.23 -23.67
C MET A 1 11.60 -15.15 -22.60
N SER A 2 10.48 -14.45 -22.41
CA SER A 2 10.27 -13.58 -21.24
C SER A 2 8.83 -13.83 -20.80
N MET A 3 8.68 -14.88 -20.00
CA MET A 3 7.45 -15.23 -19.29
C MET A 3 7.68 -14.86 -17.82
N SER A 4 6.62 -14.48 -17.10
CA SER A 4 6.55 -14.04 -15.68
C SER A 4 6.72 -12.53 -15.53
N ASP A 5 5.78 -11.71 -15.06
CA ASP A 5 5.01 -11.83 -13.80
C ASP A 5 3.83 -10.81 -13.76
N ASP A 6 2.87 -10.84 -14.70
CA ASP A 6 1.75 -9.86 -14.69
C ASP A 6 0.34 -10.48 -14.60
N GLU A 7 0.25 -11.74 -14.19
CA GLU A 7 -1.04 -12.35 -13.82
C GLU A 7 -1.00 -12.79 -12.37
N ARG A 8 -0.66 -11.86 -11.47
CA ARG A 8 -1.00 -12.04 -10.07
C ARG A 8 -2.53 -12.09 -10.01
N PRO A 9 -3.14 -13.17 -9.46
CA PRO A 9 -4.58 -13.18 -9.26
C PRO A 9 -4.93 -11.90 -8.52
N LYS A 10 -5.79 -11.06 -9.09
CA LYS A 10 -6.32 -9.89 -8.40
C LYS A 10 -6.82 -10.42 -7.07
N LYS A 11 -6.08 -10.15 -5.98
CA LYS A 11 -6.50 -10.56 -4.64
C LYS A 11 -7.93 -10.05 -4.55
N LYS A 12 -8.90 -10.97 -4.45
CA LYS A 12 -10.30 -10.58 -4.30
C LYS A 12 -10.30 -9.54 -3.19
N THR A 13 -10.79 -8.34 -3.48
CA THR A 13 -10.87 -7.27 -2.50
C THR A 13 -11.76 -7.81 -1.38
N VAL A 14 -11.12 -8.28 -0.31
CA VAL A 14 -11.80 -8.86 0.88
C VAL A 14 -12.66 -7.78 1.56
N HIS A 15 -12.36 -6.51 1.26
CA HIS A 15 -13.00 -5.34 1.80
C HIS A 15 -13.11 -4.23 0.74
N GLU A 16 -14.22 -3.50 0.76
CA GLU A 16 -14.46 -2.27 0.00
C GLU A 16 -14.55 -1.09 0.98
N ILE A 17 -13.81 -0.01 0.70
CA ILE A 17 -13.79 1.19 1.55
C ILE A 17 -15.17 1.85 1.54
N GLY A 18 -15.71 2.10 2.73
CA GLY A 18 -17.04 2.68 2.90
C GLY A 18 -18.19 1.70 2.72
N SER A 19 -17.91 0.39 2.67
CA SER A 19 -18.94 -0.65 2.68
C SER A 19 -19.79 -0.61 3.96
N ASP A 20 -21.06 -0.99 3.83
CA ASP A 20 -21.95 -1.16 4.98
C ASP A 20 -21.39 -2.24 5.94
N LEU A 21 -21.43 -1.93 7.23
CA LEU A 21 -20.89 -2.78 8.30
C LEU A 21 -22.00 -3.45 9.12
N SER A 22 -23.27 -3.16 8.82
CA SER A 22 -24.41 -3.55 9.66
C SER A 22 -24.58 -5.06 9.81
N MET A 23 -24.09 -5.84 8.84
CA MET A 23 -24.15 -7.30 8.84
C MET A 23 -22.84 -7.99 9.30
N LEU A 24 -21.83 -7.22 9.72
CA LEU A 24 -20.53 -7.77 10.12
C LEU A 24 -20.44 -7.95 11.62
N SER A 25 -19.85 -9.07 12.04
CA SER A 25 -19.48 -9.30 13.43
C SER A 25 -18.23 -8.52 13.84
N ALA A 26 -18.02 -8.39 15.15
CA ALA A 26 -16.83 -7.74 15.69
C ALA A 26 -15.53 -8.43 15.23
N ASP A 27 -15.50 -9.77 15.21
CA ASP A 27 -14.31 -10.53 14.78
C ASP A 27 -14.00 -10.32 13.29
N GLU A 28 -15.04 -10.24 12.44
CA GLU A 28 -14.88 -9.92 11.02
C GLU A 28 -14.34 -8.50 10.82
N LEU A 29 -14.82 -7.53 11.61
CA LEU A 29 -14.28 -6.17 11.60
C LEU A 29 -12.82 -6.14 12.03
N THR A 30 -12.45 -6.86 13.10
CA THR A 30 -11.06 -6.98 13.55
C THR A 30 -10.16 -7.58 12.48
N ALA A 31 -10.58 -8.66 11.82
CA ALA A 31 -9.83 -9.27 10.73
C ALA A 31 -9.63 -8.31 9.55
N ARG A 32 -10.67 -7.55 9.16
CA ARG A 32 -10.58 -6.54 8.09
C ARG A 32 -9.66 -5.38 8.46
N ILE A 33 -9.73 -4.90 9.70
CA ILE A 33 -8.86 -3.84 10.21
C ILE A 33 -7.39 -4.27 10.10
N GLY A 34 -7.06 -5.49 10.57
CA GLY A 34 -5.69 -5.99 10.49
C GLY A 34 -5.14 -6.02 9.05
N LEU A 35 -5.93 -6.47 8.08
CA LEU A 35 -5.54 -6.45 6.66
C LEU A 35 -5.29 -5.03 6.13
N LEU A 36 -6.08 -4.06 6.56
CA LEU A 36 -5.90 -2.66 6.14
C LEU A 36 -4.68 -2.03 6.80
N GLU A 37 -4.41 -2.33 8.08
CA GLU A 37 -3.22 -1.85 8.79
C GLU A 37 -1.93 -2.38 8.14
N GLU A 38 -1.90 -3.65 7.74
CA GLU A 38 -0.80 -4.22 6.98
C GLU A 38 -0.57 -3.51 5.64
N GLU A 39 -1.66 -3.22 4.90
CA GLU A 39 -1.55 -2.49 3.62
C GLU A 39 -1.09 -1.04 3.85
N ILE A 40 -1.57 -0.36 4.88
CA ILE A 40 -1.11 0.98 5.26
C ILE A 40 0.40 0.96 5.53
N ALA A 41 0.88 0.00 6.33
CA ALA A 41 2.31 -0.12 6.63
C ALA A 41 3.15 -0.34 5.36
N ARG A 42 2.67 -1.18 4.43
CA ARG A 42 3.33 -1.42 3.15
C ARG A 42 3.35 -0.18 2.27
N LEU A 43 2.26 0.59 2.20
CA LEU A 43 2.19 1.85 1.46
C LEU A 43 3.10 2.93 2.07
N ASP A 44 3.14 3.04 3.39
CA ASP A 44 4.00 4.00 4.08
C ASP A 44 5.49 3.68 3.87
N ALA A 45 5.88 2.40 3.92
CA ALA A 45 7.26 1.99 3.62
C ALA A 45 7.67 2.38 2.19
N GLU A 46 6.79 2.18 1.21
CA GLU A 46 7.05 2.56 -0.18
C GLU A 46 7.06 4.10 -0.34
N ARG A 47 6.17 4.83 0.34
CA ARG A 47 6.21 6.31 0.38
C ARG A 47 7.55 6.82 0.89
N GLN A 48 8.05 6.25 1.99
CA GLN A 48 9.34 6.64 2.58
C GLN A 48 10.49 6.38 1.61
N ARG A 49 10.52 5.22 0.94
CA ARG A 49 11.53 4.91 -0.09
C ARG A 49 11.51 5.93 -1.22
N LYS A 50 10.33 6.26 -1.75
CA LYS A 50 10.20 7.26 -2.82
C LYS A 50 10.61 8.66 -2.36
N GLN A 51 10.27 9.04 -1.14
CA GLN A 51 10.66 10.33 -0.56
C GLN A 51 12.18 10.43 -0.35
N ALA A 52 12.82 9.35 0.13
CA ALA A 52 14.27 9.30 0.25
C ALA A 52 14.95 9.45 -1.12
N GLY A 53 14.43 8.79 -2.16
CA GLY A 53 14.90 8.96 -3.53
C GLY A 53 14.76 10.40 -4.04
N LYS A 54 13.63 11.05 -3.75
CA LYS A 54 13.40 12.46 -4.10
C LYS A 54 14.41 13.37 -3.42
N LEU A 55 14.63 13.22 -2.12
CA LEU A 55 15.59 14.04 -1.36
C LEU A 55 17.03 13.85 -1.86
N ALA A 56 17.42 12.61 -2.18
CA ALA A 56 18.73 12.31 -2.75
C ALA A 56 18.91 13.00 -4.12
N ALA A 57 17.88 12.97 -4.98
CA ALA A 57 17.91 13.69 -6.24
C ALA A 57 17.97 15.21 -6.03
N GLU A 58 17.15 15.77 -5.13
CA GLU A 58 17.20 17.21 -4.82
C GLU A 58 18.58 17.65 -4.33
N SER A 59 19.27 16.85 -3.52
CA SER A 59 20.63 17.18 -3.08
C SER A 59 21.66 17.13 -4.21
N LEU A 60 21.44 16.30 -5.24
CA LEU A 60 22.34 16.17 -6.38
C LEU A 60 22.13 17.28 -7.43
N PHE A 61 20.88 17.74 -7.60
CA PHE A 61 20.48 18.69 -8.64
C PHE A 61 20.28 20.13 -8.16
N ARG A 62 20.47 20.44 -6.87
CA ARG A 62 20.45 21.83 -6.42
C ARG A 62 21.69 22.59 -6.94
N PRO A 63 21.51 23.77 -7.57
CA PRO A 63 22.64 24.61 -7.95
C PRO A 63 23.39 25.02 -6.68
N LYS A 64 24.72 24.86 -6.68
CA LYS A 64 25.57 25.54 -5.71
C LYS A 64 25.42 27.04 -5.96
N VAL A 65 24.61 27.70 -5.13
CA VAL A 65 24.67 29.14 -4.89
C VAL A 65 25.53 29.40 -3.67
#